data_AF-A0A920NYY5-F1
#
_entry.id   AF-A0A920NYY5-F1
#
_cell.length_a   1.000
_cell.length_b   1.000
_cell.length_c   1.000
_cell.angle_alpha   90.00
_cell.angle_beta   90.00
_cell.angle_gamma   90.00
#
_symmetry.space_group_name_H-M   'P 1'
#
loop_
_entity.id
_entity.type
_entity.pdbx_description
1 polymer ?
#
loop_
_entity_poly.entity_id
_entity_poly.type
_entity_poly.pdbx_seq_one_letter_code
_entity_poly.pdbx_strand_id
1 'polypeptide(L)'
;MKLELAQYREMAAFAQFGSDLDASTQKLLNRGSKLTELLKQKQFSPMTVAEQVISVFCGVRGYLDDIELKDIAQFESKIIEKCKSEKPEIIESISASGKLEEDTEKLLVEIINEFKKNLN
;
A
#
# COMPACT_ATOMS: atom_id res chain seq x y z
N MET A 1 1.54 -7.75 -6.60
CA MET A 1 0.31 -7.04 -7.03
C MET A 1 -0.54 -7.78 -8.07
N LYS A 2 -0.15 -7.93 -9.36
CA LYS A 2 -1.05 -8.52 -10.39
C LYS A 2 -1.53 -9.93 -10.04
N LEU A 3 -0.63 -10.80 -9.59
CA LEU A 3 -0.94 -12.17 -9.22
C LEU A 3 -1.83 -12.23 -7.96
N GLU A 4 -1.53 -11.43 -6.94
CA GLU A 4 -2.33 -11.34 -5.71
C GLU A 4 -3.74 -10.82 -5.97
N LEU A 5 -3.90 -9.82 -6.84
CA LEU A 5 -5.22 -9.30 -7.21
C LEU A 5 -6.02 -10.30 -8.06
N ALA A 6 -5.36 -11.12 -8.87
CA ALA A 6 -6.03 -12.19 -9.61
C ALA A 6 -6.56 -13.27 -8.63
N GLN A 7 -5.71 -13.74 -7.73
CA GLN A 7 -6.10 -14.69 -6.67
C GLN A 7 -7.21 -14.12 -5.77
N TYR A 8 -7.12 -12.84 -5.40
CA TYR A 8 -8.15 -12.16 -4.64
C TYR A 8 -9.50 -12.17 -5.36
N ARG A 9 -9.55 -11.85 -6.66
CA ARG A 9 -10.81 -11.83 -7.42
C ARG A 9 -11.47 -13.19 -7.50
N GLU A 10 -10.67 -14.25 -7.69
CA GLU A 10 -11.16 -15.62 -7.68
C GLU A 10 -11.73 -15.96 -6.29
N MET A 11 -10.95 -15.78 -5.23
CA MET A 11 -11.35 -16.14 -3.87
C MET A 11 -12.50 -15.27 -3.32
N ALA A 12 -12.59 -14.00 -3.69
CA ALA A 12 -13.65 -13.11 -3.24
C ALA A 12 -15.03 -13.56 -3.75
N ALA A 13 -15.10 -14.15 -4.95
CA ALA A 13 -16.34 -14.73 -5.45
C ALA A 13 -16.74 -15.99 -4.68
N PHE A 14 -15.77 -16.84 -4.29
CA PHE A 14 -16.03 -18.05 -3.48
C PHE A 14 -16.40 -17.72 -2.03
N ALA A 15 -15.76 -16.70 -1.44
CA ALA A 15 -16.01 -16.25 -0.08
C ALA A 15 -17.42 -15.69 0.13
N GLN A 16 -18.14 -15.30 -0.93
CA GLN A 16 -19.55 -14.90 -0.84
C GLN A 16 -20.49 -16.06 -0.53
N PHE A 17 -20.04 -17.31 -0.72
CA PHE A 17 -20.88 -18.50 -0.59
C PHE A 17 -20.41 -19.50 0.49
N GLY A 18 -19.22 -19.32 1.07
CA GLY A 18 -18.66 -20.22 2.09
C GLY A 18 -18.48 -19.53 3.45
N SER A 19 -18.87 -20.21 4.54
CA SER A 19 -18.86 -19.66 5.90
C SER A 19 -17.53 -19.83 6.65
N ASP A 20 -16.67 -20.76 6.22
CA ASP A 20 -15.39 -21.04 6.88
C ASP A 20 -14.22 -20.82 5.92
N LEU A 21 -13.46 -19.76 6.21
CA LEU A 21 -12.23 -19.41 5.51
C LEU A 21 -11.07 -19.64 6.47
N ASP A 22 -10.08 -20.41 6.03
CA ASP A 22 -8.84 -20.58 6.78
C ASP A 22 -8.06 -19.26 6.87
N ALA A 23 -7.13 -19.18 7.82
CA ALA A 23 -6.39 -17.95 8.10
C ALA A 23 -5.58 -17.42 6.91
N SER A 24 -5.13 -18.30 5.99
CA SER A 24 -4.40 -17.88 4.80
C SER A 24 -5.32 -17.19 3.79
N THR A 25 -6.53 -17.72 3.60
CA THR A 25 -7.56 -17.12 2.73
C THR A 25 -8.06 -15.80 3.30
N GLN A 26 -8.26 -15.69 4.61
CA GLN A 26 -8.64 -14.43 5.25
C GLN A 26 -7.59 -13.33 5.02
N LYS A 27 -6.29 -13.65 5.15
CA LYS A 27 -5.21 -12.71 4.86
C LYS A 27 -5.17 -12.28 3.39
N LEU A 28 -5.36 -13.22 2.46
CA LEU A 28 -5.42 -12.94 1.04
C LEU A 28 -6.59 -12.00 0.70
N LEU A 29 -7.78 -12.26 1.25
CA LEU A 29 -8.95 -11.41 1.06
C LEU A 29 -8.76 -10.03 1.66
N ASN A 30 -8.21 -9.95 2.89
CA ASN A 30 -7.91 -8.67 3.53
C ASN A 30 -6.98 -7.86 2.63
N ARG A 31 -5.81 -8.39 2.27
CA ARG A 31 -4.83 -7.67 1.44
C ARG A 31 -5.37 -7.30 0.06
N GLY A 32 -6.11 -8.20 -0.58
CA GLY A 32 -6.74 -7.92 -1.87
C GLY A 32 -7.78 -6.80 -1.80
N SER A 33 -8.53 -6.72 -0.70
CA SER A 33 -9.44 -5.59 -0.45
C SER A 33 -8.69 -4.28 -0.25
N LYS A 34 -7.57 -4.29 0.51
CA LYS A 34 -6.73 -3.09 0.71
C LYS A 34 -6.12 -2.59 -0.60
N LEU A 35 -5.56 -3.50 -1.40
CA LEU A 35 -4.99 -3.17 -2.69
C LEU A 35 -6.04 -2.62 -3.65
N THR A 36 -7.28 -3.13 -3.61
CA THR A 36 -8.37 -2.62 -4.44
C THR A 36 -8.77 -1.20 -4.04
N GLU A 37 -8.80 -0.91 -2.74
CA GLU A 37 -9.07 0.44 -2.23
C GLU A 37 -7.95 1.42 -2.60
N LEU A 38 -6.69 1.01 -2.46
CA LEU A 38 -5.51 1.80 -2.78
C LEU A 38 -5.46 2.22 -4.25
N LEU A 39 -6.03 1.42 -5.15
CA LEU A 39 -6.11 1.74 -6.58
C LEU A 39 -7.20 2.78 -6.91
N LYS A 40 -7.99 3.23 -5.94
CA LYS A 40 -9.00 4.28 -6.15
C LYS A 40 -8.33 5.65 -6.06
N GLN A 41 -8.38 6.38 -7.17
CA GLN A 41 -7.82 7.73 -7.25
C GLN A 41 -8.92 8.77 -7.45
N LYS A 42 -8.83 9.88 -6.72
CA LYS A 42 -9.73 11.03 -6.92
C LYS A 42 -9.48 11.67 -8.28
N GLN A 43 -10.54 12.19 -8.88
CA GLN A 43 -10.43 12.94 -10.14
C GLN A 43 -9.52 14.17 -9.95
N PHE A 44 -8.77 14.52 -11.00
CA PHE A 44 -7.84 15.67 -11.03
C PHE A 44 -6.70 15.63 -9.99
N SER A 45 -6.39 14.46 -9.43
CA SER A 45 -5.30 14.29 -8.47
C SER A 45 -4.19 13.40 -9.04
N PRO A 46 -3.46 13.82 -10.10
CA PRO A 46 -2.42 12.99 -10.69
C PRO A 46 -1.30 12.71 -9.69
N MET A 47 -0.78 11.49 -9.70
CA MET A 47 0.34 11.05 -8.87
C MET A 47 1.57 10.81 -9.75
N THR A 48 2.72 11.26 -9.28
CA THR A 48 4.02 10.96 -9.89
C THR A 48 4.33 9.47 -9.79
N VAL A 49 5.24 8.98 -10.63
CA VAL A 49 5.66 7.57 -10.59
C VAL A 49 6.24 7.20 -9.23
N ALA A 50 7.05 8.08 -8.63
CA ALA A 50 7.63 7.84 -7.31
C ALA A 50 6.57 7.73 -6.20
N GLU A 51 5.53 8.58 -6.22
CA GLU A 51 4.41 8.48 -5.28
C GLU A 51 3.61 7.19 -5.47
N GLN A 52 3.37 6.78 -6.72
CA GLN A 52 2.72 5.50 -7.02
C GLN A 52 3.56 4.31 -6.52
N VAL A 53 4.89 4.36 -6.67
CA VAL A 53 5.80 3.32 -6.15
C VAL A 53 5.68 3.22 -4.64
N ILE A 54 5.70 4.35 -3.91
CA ILE A 54 5.54 4.37 -2.45
C ILE A 54 4.19 3.78 -2.03
N SER A 55 3.11 4.22 -2.68
CA SER A 55 1.75 3.72 -2.41
C SER A 55 1.65 2.20 -2.61
N VAL A 56 2.05 1.71 -3.79
CA VAL A 56 2.01 0.28 -4.13
C VAL A 56 2.91 -0.54 -3.21
N PHE A 57 4.08 -0.02 -2.83
CA PHE A 57 4.97 -0.68 -1.88
C PHE A 57 4.29 -0.92 -0.53
N CYS A 58 3.59 0.09 0.00
CA CYS A 58 2.83 -0.04 1.25
C CYS A 58 1.79 -1.16 1.17
N GLY A 59 1.04 -1.24 0.07
CA GLY A 59 0.02 -2.27 -0.13
C GLY A 59 0.60 -3.68 -0.31
N VAL A 60 1.61 -3.85 -1.15
CA VAL A 60 2.16 -5.18 -1.49
C VAL A 60 2.93 -5.79 -0.31
N ARG A 61 3.65 -4.98 0.47
CA ARG A 61 4.39 -5.44 1.65
C ARG A 61 3.50 -5.67 2.88
N GLY A 62 2.19 -5.35 2.80
CA GLY A 62 1.24 -5.59 3.88
C GLY A 62 1.23 -4.53 4.97
N TYR A 63 1.80 -3.34 4.72
CA TYR A 63 1.79 -2.25 5.70
C TYR A 63 0.39 -1.65 5.92
N LEU A 64 -0.56 -1.99 5.05
CA LEU A 64 -1.98 -1.60 5.12
C LEU A 64 -2.88 -2.67 5.78
N ASP A 65 -2.36 -3.83 6.15
CA ASP A 65 -3.19 -4.98 6.57
C ASP A 65 -3.97 -4.71 7.88
N ASP A 66 -3.43 -3.87 8.76
CA ASP A 66 -3.96 -3.44 10.06
C ASP A 66 -4.76 -2.12 9.99
N ILE A 67 -4.85 -1.49 8.81
CA ILE A 67 -5.55 -0.23 8.61
C ILE A 67 -6.97 -0.52 8.15
N GLU A 68 -7.98 0.17 8.67
CA GLU A 68 -9.36 0.01 8.18
C GLU A 68 -9.50 0.45 6.71
N LEU A 69 -10.40 -0.19 5.95
CA LEU A 69 -10.59 0.09 4.52
C LEU A 69 -10.86 1.58 4.23
N LYS A 70 -11.69 2.21 5.06
CA LYS A 70 -12.08 3.62 4.91
C LYS A 70 -10.91 4.61 5.07
N ASP A 71 -9.86 4.21 5.78
CA ASP A 71 -8.73 5.07 6.16
C ASP A 71 -7.53 4.94 5.20
N ILE A 72 -7.58 4.02 4.23
CA ILE A 72 -6.47 3.76 3.29
C ILE A 72 -6.12 4.99 2.47
N ALA A 73 -7.11 5.69 1.91
CA ALA A 73 -6.86 6.89 1.11
C ALA A 73 -6.20 8.01 1.95
N GLN A 74 -6.56 8.10 3.23
CA GLN A 74 -5.94 9.05 4.15
C GLN A 74 -4.52 8.62 4.52
N PHE A 75 -4.29 7.33 4.76
CA PHE A 75 -2.96 6.78 5.00
C PHE A 75 -2.02 7.05 3.82
N GLU A 76 -2.46 6.76 2.60
CA GLU A 76 -1.69 6.98 1.37
C GLU A 76 -1.29 8.46 1.23
N SER A 77 -2.24 9.37 1.41
CA SER A 77 -1.96 10.81 1.31
C SER A 77 -0.94 11.25 2.36
N LYS A 78 -1.11 10.80 3.61
CA LYS A 78 -0.22 11.18 4.73
C LYS A 78 1.18 10.58 4.60
N ILE A 79 1.31 9.33 4.16
CA ILE A 79 2.65 8.72 4.01
C ILE A 79 3.44 9.40 2.90
N ILE A 80 2.77 9.77 1.81
CA ILE A 80 3.38 10.54 0.72
C ILE A 80 3.79 11.93 1.20
N GLU A 81 2.93 12.64 1.95
CA GLU A 81 3.27 13.93 2.53
C GLU A 81 4.45 13.84 3.50
N LYS A 82 4.48 12.82 4.37
CA LYS A 82 5.59 12.60 5.31
C LYS A 82 6.90 12.28 4.59
N CYS A 83 6.86 11.48 3.52
CA CYS A 83 8.03 11.27 2.66
C CYS A 83 8.51 12.60 2.03
N LYS A 84 7.60 13.45 1.53
CA LYS A 84 7.98 14.77 0.98
C LYS A 84 8.59 15.70 2.02
N SER A 85 8.08 15.69 3.25
CA SER A 85 8.52 16.64 4.29
C SER A 85 9.79 16.21 5.01
N GLU A 86 9.92 14.92 5.33
CA GLU A 86 11.01 14.42 6.18
C GLU A 86 12.16 13.86 5.36
N LYS A 87 11.86 13.20 4.24
CA LYS A 87 12.82 12.43 3.43
C LYS A 87 12.55 12.58 1.93
N PRO A 88 12.63 13.81 1.38
CA PRO A 88 12.40 14.05 -0.05
C PRO A 88 13.37 13.25 -0.93
N GLU A 89 14.54 12.89 -0.38
CA GLU A 89 15.55 12.01 -0.99
C GLU A 89 14.97 10.68 -1.50
N ILE A 90 13.92 10.16 -0.88
CA ILE A 90 13.25 8.93 -1.34
C ILE A 90 12.59 9.16 -2.71
N ILE A 91 11.85 10.26 -2.84
CA ILE A 91 11.12 10.59 -4.07
C ILE A 91 12.09 10.95 -5.18
N GLU A 92 13.15 11.69 -4.85
CA GLU A 92 14.22 12.06 -5.79
C GLU A 92 14.99 10.82 -6.28
N SER A 93 15.38 9.93 -5.36
CA SER A 93 16.08 8.68 -5.69
C SER A 93 15.26 7.78 -6.61
N ILE A 94 13.97 7.57 -6.30
CA ILE A 94 13.09 6.76 -7.15
C ILE A 94 12.88 7.42 -8.52
N SER A 95 12.73 8.75 -8.56
CA SER A 95 12.53 9.49 -9.81
C SER A 95 13.77 9.48 -10.71
N ALA A 96 14.98 9.52 -10.12
CA ALA A 96 16.24 9.54 -10.85
C ALA A 96 16.68 8.14 -11.31
N SER A 97 16.61 7.15 -10.42
CA SER A 97 17.04 5.77 -10.72
C SER A 97 15.98 4.97 -11.49
N GLY A 98 14.70 5.38 -11.39
CA GLY A 98 13.56 4.60 -11.86
C GLY A 98 13.33 3.30 -11.08
N LYS A 99 14.05 3.10 -9.96
CA LYS A 99 14.03 1.88 -9.15
C LYS A 99 13.90 2.24 -7.66
N LEU A 100 13.39 1.29 -6.89
CA LEU A 100 13.50 1.34 -5.43
C LEU A 100 14.76 0.56 -5.06
N GLU A 101 15.86 1.28 -4.84
CA GLU A 101 17.12 0.68 -4.38
C GLU A 101 17.02 0.28 -2.90
N GLU A 102 17.88 -0.65 -2.47
CA GLU A 102 17.81 -1.21 -1.11
C GLU A 102 17.95 -0.14 -0.01
N ASP A 103 18.78 0.87 -0.22
CA ASP A 103 18.97 1.93 0.78
C ASP A 103 17.75 2.85 0.86
N THR A 104 17.15 3.18 -0.28
CA THR A 104 15.89 3.92 -0.36
C THR A 104 14.72 3.12 0.22
N GLU A 105 14.71 1.79 0.01
CA GLU A 105 13.72 0.89 0.61
C GLU A 105 13.82 0.90 2.14
N LYS A 106 15.04 0.83 2.71
CA LYS A 106 15.23 0.89 4.17
C LYS A 106 14.69 2.20 4.75
N LEU A 107 15.03 3.34 4.14
CA LEU A 107 14.53 4.64 4.56
C LEU A 107 13.00 4.72 4.49
N LEU A 108 12.40 4.18 3.42
CA LEU A 108 10.94 4.15 3.29
C LEU A 108 10.29 3.27 4.38
N VAL A 109 10.88 2.12 4.68
CA VAL A 109 10.40 1.23 5.76
C VAL A 109 10.48 1.90 7.12
N GLU A 110 11.55 2.65 7.40
CA GLU A 110 11.69 3.42 8.64
C GLU A 110 10.57 4.44 8.80
N ILE A 111 10.29 5.24 7.76
CA ILE A 111 9.20 6.24 7.79
C ILE A 111 7.85 5.57 7.99
N ILE A 112 7.56 4.48 7.28
CA ILE A 112 6.29 3.76 7.41
C ILE A 112 6.12 3.27 8.84
N ASN A 113 7.15 2.67 9.43
CA ASN A 113 7.10 2.15 10.79
C ASN A 113 6.93 3.27 11.82
N GLU A 114 7.63 4.38 11.65
CA GLU A 114 7.49 5.55 12.51
C GLU A 114 6.08 6.16 12.40
N PHE A 115 5.58 6.30 11.19
CA PHE A 115 4.24 6.80 10.93
C PHE A 115 3.17 5.92 11.58
N LYS A 116 3.29 4.59 11.46
CA LYS A 116 2.37 3.64 12.09
C LYS A 116 2.45 3.65 13.61
N LYS A 117 3.62 3.89 14.20
CA LYS A 117 3.77 4.07 15.66
C LYS A 117 3.03 5.31 16.15
N ASN A 118 3.05 6.39 15.38
CA ASN A 118 2.38 7.66 15.74
C ASN A 118 0.86 7.63 15.47
N LEU A 119 0.36 6.62 14.75
CA LEU A 119 -1.06 6.43 14.48
C LEU A 119 -1.81 5.70 15.61
N ASN A 120 -1.07 5.00 16.49
CA ASN A 120 -1.57 4.22 17.62
C ASN A 120 -1.48 4.96 18.95
#